data_AF-A0A7Z9F2N8-F1
#
_entry.id   AF-A0A7Z9F2N8-F1
#
_cell.length_a   1.000
_cell.length_b   1.000
_cell.length_c   1.000
_cell.angle_alpha   90.00
_cell.angle_beta   90.00
_cell.angle_gamma   90.00
#
_symmetry.space_group_name_H-M   'P 1'
#
loop_
_entity.id
_entity.type
_entity.pdbx_description
1 polymer ?
#
loop_
_entity_poly.entity_id
_entity_poly.type
_entity_poly.pdbx_seq_one_letter_code
_entity_poly.pdbx_strand_id
1 'polypeptide(L)'
;MPIAGGKRKMIYDMRIYDFQPGSVPQYMAAVREVALKIREDHGVKLAGWYHTDVGPLNRVVHIWAYENYAHFEKAREAVRSDPRWTKDYVPRVRG
;
A
#
# COMPACT_ATOMS: atom_id res chain seq x y z
N MET A 1 19.23 14.23 29.47
CA MET A 1 17.92 13.86 28.89
C MET A 1 17.01 15.08 28.88
N PRO A 2 16.43 15.42 27.72
CA PRO A 2 15.07 15.93 27.62
C PRO A 2 14.14 14.88 26.98
N ILE A 3 12.88 14.91 27.37
CA ILE A 3 11.77 14.11 26.84
C ILE A 3 11.31 14.69 25.49
N ALA A 4 11.69 14.11 24.37
CA ALA A 4 11.28 14.59 23.03
C ALA A 4 10.22 13.68 22.39
N GLY A 5 9.08 13.53 23.06
CA GLY A 5 7.88 12.85 22.54
C GLY A 5 6.99 13.80 21.73
N GLY A 6 7.52 14.54 20.77
CA GLY A 6 6.70 15.31 19.83
C GLY A 6 5.97 14.36 18.90
N LYS A 7 4.62 14.34 18.91
CA LYS A 7 3.83 13.54 17.96
C LYS A 7 4.25 13.91 16.53
N ARG A 8 5.03 13.06 15.85
CA ARG A 8 5.31 13.21 14.42
C ARG A 8 3.98 13.16 13.68
N LYS A 9 3.62 14.26 13.01
CA LYS A 9 2.44 14.31 12.15
C LYS A 9 2.74 13.46 10.93
N MET A 10 2.09 12.31 10.82
CA MET A 10 2.18 11.40 9.68
C MET A 10 0.94 11.58 8.80
N ILE A 11 1.09 11.37 7.50
CA ILE A 11 -0.01 11.26 6.54
C ILE A 11 -0.33 9.78 6.34
N TYR A 12 -1.62 9.43 6.34
CA TYR A 12 -2.09 8.08 6.09
C TYR A 12 -2.94 8.06 4.82
N ASP A 13 -2.50 7.32 3.81
CA ASP A 13 -3.21 7.08 2.55
C ASP A 13 -4.00 5.77 2.69
N MET A 14 -5.31 5.89 2.92
CA MET A 14 -6.23 4.77 2.96
C MET A 14 -6.81 4.55 1.57
N ARG A 15 -6.62 3.34 1.02
CA ARG A 15 -7.28 2.94 -0.23
C ARG A 15 -8.15 1.73 0.00
N ILE A 16 -9.31 1.77 -0.65
CA ILE A 16 -10.35 0.77 -0.58
C ILE A 16 -10.63 0.33 -2.01
N TYR A 17 -10.45 -0.95 -2.28
CA TYR A 17 -10.65 -1.53 -3.61
C TYR A 17 -11.73 -2.60 -3.53
N ASP A 18 -12.68 -2.52 -4.47
CA ASP A 18 -13.69 -3.54 -4.72
C ASP A 18 -13.23 -4.43 -5.87
N PHE A 19 -13.16 -5.72 -5.62
CA PHE A 19 -12.69 -6.72 -6.57
C PHE A 19 -13.85 -7.53 -7.13
N GLN A 20 -13.64 -8.06 -8.34
CA GLN A 20 -14.50 -9.11 -8.86
C GLN A 20 -14.43 -10.36 -7.95
N PRO A 21 -15.55 -11.09 -7.79
CA PRO A 21 -15.57 -12.31 -6.97
C PRO A 21 -14.44 -13.28 -7.35
N GLY A 22 -13.73 -13.79 -6.34
CA GLY A 22 -12.63 -14.74 -6.51
C GLY A 22 -11.27 -14.15 -6.87
N SER A 23 -11.16 -12.83 -7.12
CA SER A 23 -9.89 -12.18 -7.51
C SER A 23 -9.02 -11.77 -6.32
N VAL A 24 -9.59 -11.70 -5.11
CA VAL A 24 -8.89 -11.25 -3.89
C VAL A 24 -7.64 -12.09 -3.57
N PRO A 25 -7.65 -13.44 -3.59
CA PRO A 25 -6.46 -14.23 -3.26
C PRO A 25 -5.26 -13.94 -4.17
N GLN A 26 -5.51 -13.77 -5.48
CA GLN A 26 -4.48 -13.46 -6.48
C GLN A 26 -3.89 -12.06 -6.25
N TYR A 27 -4.75 -11.08 -5.95
CA TYR A 27 -4.33 -9.73 -5.57
C TYR A 27 -3.45 -9.74 -4.31
N MET A 28 -3.88 -10.45 -3.27
CA MET A 28 -3.16 -10.53 -1.99
C MET A 28 -1.77 -11.17 -2.16
N ALA A 29 -1.66 -12.21 -2.99
CA ALA A 29 -0.37 -12.83 -3.31
C ALA A 29 0.57 -11.85 -4.05
N ALA A 30 0.06 -11.16 -5.08
CA ALA A 30 0.83 -10.18 -5.83
C ALA A 30 1.34 -9.03 -4.95
N VAL A 31 0.53 -8.60 -3.98
CA VAL A 31 0.94 -7.56 -3.03
C VAL A 31 2.03 -8.05 -2.10
N ARG A 32 1.86 -9.23 -1.52
CA ARG A 32 2.81 -9.81 -0.56
C ARG A 32 4.17 -10.07 -1.20
N GLU A 33 4.19 -10.56 -2.43
CA GLU A 33 5.41 -10.96 -3.13
C GLU A 33 6.16 -9.78 -3.77
N VAL A 34 5.44 -8.74 -4.21
CA VAL A 34 6.02 -7.67 -5.03
C VAL A 34 5.79 -6.29 -4.43
N ALA A 35 4.52 -5.87 -4.30
CA ALA A 35 4.21 -4.48 -3.98
C ALA A 35 4.64 -4.04 -2.58
N LEU A 36 4.61 -4.94 -1.59
CA LEU A 36 5.08 -4.64 -0.23
C LEU A 36 6.56 -4.26 -0.25
N LYS A 37 7.39 -5.11 -0.88
CA LYS A 37 8.83 -4.89 -0.95
C LYS A 37 9.21 -3.61 -1.70
N ILE A 38 8.55 -3.35 -2.83
CA ILE A 38 8.77 -2.11 -3.60
C ILE A 38 8.45 -0.89 -2.72
N ARG A 39 7.32 -0.90 -2.01
CA ARG A 39 6.92 0.22 -1.14
C ARG A 39 7.89 0.42 0.02
N GLU A 40 8.35 -0.66 0.65
CA GLU A 40 9.36 -0.61 1.71
C GLU A 40 10.70 -0.04 1.20
N ASP A 41 11.16 -0.46 0.02
CA ASP A 41 12.39 0.05 -0.61
C ASP A 41 12.33 1.57 -0.84
N HIS A 42 11.15 2.09 -1.14
CA HIS A 42 10.89 3.52 -1.33
C HIS A 42 10.48 4.27 -0.05
N GLY A 43 10.65 3.66 1.13
CA GLY A 43 10.44 4.29 2.43
C GLY A 43 8.98 4.41 2.87
N VAL A 44 8.05 3.76 2.16
CA VAL A 44 6.63 3.75 2.50
C VAL A 44 6.35 2.67 3.55
N LYS A 45 5.66 3.05 4.62
CA LYS A 45 5.36 2.12 5.73
C LYS A 45 3.94 1.60 5.62
N LEU A 46 3.76 0.28 5.77
CA LEU A 46 2.43 -0.31 5.89
C LEU A 46 1.87 0.00 7.29
N ALA A 47 0.76 0.73 7.35
CA ALA A 47 0.06 1.04 8.60
C ALA A 47 -1.09 0.07 8.89
N GLY A 48 -1.69 -0.51 7.86
CA GLY A 48 -2.77 -1.47 8.02
C GLY A 48 -3.11 -2.16 6.72
N TRP A 49 -3.50 -3.43 6.83
CA TRP A 49 -3.93 -4.25 5.71
C TRP A 49 -5.10 -5.14 6.15
N TYR A 50 -6.23 -5.03 5.46
CA TYR A 50 -7.48 -5.66 5.85
C TYR A 50 -8.23 -6.17 4.62
N HIS A 51 -9.03 -7.21 4.81
CA HIS A 51 -10.03 -7.65 3.84
C HIS A 51 -11.37 -7.73 4.57
N THR A 52 -12.47 -7.50 3.85
CA THR A 52 -13.80 -7.56 4.44
C THR A 52 -14.29 -9.00 4.54
N ASP A 53 -14.49 -9.47 5.76
CA ASP A 53 -15.07 -10.79 6.08
C ASP A 53 -16.60 -10.70 6.27
N VAL A 54 -17.08 -9.63 6.92
CA VAL A 54 -18.50 -9.35 7.12
C VAL A 54 -18.84 -7.94 6.59
N GLY A 55 -19.84 -7.84 5.71
CA GLY A 55 -20.24 -6.60 5.04
C GLY A 55 -20.00 -6.64 3.52
N PRO A 56 -19.56 -5.54 2.87
CA PRO A 56 -19.22 -5.53 1.44
C PRO A 56 -18.07 -6.50 1.13
N LEU A 57 -18.40 -7.70 0.64
CA LEU A 57 -17.44 -8.75 0.31
C LEU A 57 -16.56 -8.37 -0.88
N ASN A 58 -15.46 -9.10 -1.06
CA ASN A 58 -14.45 -8.86 -2.11
C ASN A 58 -13.79 -7.47 -2.03
N ARG A 59 -13.70 -6.90 -0.82
CA ARG A 59 -13.09 -5.60 -0.58
C ARG A 59 -11.78 -5.76 0.19
N VAL A 60 -10.75 -5.04 -0.27
CA VAL A 60 -9.47 -4.91 0.44
C VAL A 60 -9.25 -3.46 0.82
N VAL A 61 -8.83 -3.25 2.07
CA VAL A 61 -8.47 -1.94 2.61
C VAL A 61 -7.00 -1.97 2.97
N HIS A 62 -6.25 -0.99 2.49
CA HIS A 62 -4.84 -0.85 2.86
C HIS A 62 -4.48 0.59 3.17
N ILE A 63 -3.66 0.77 4.19
CA ILE A 63 -3.29 2.08 4.72
C ILE A 63 -1.76 2.19 4.69
N TRP A 64 -1.27 3.24 4.04
CA TRP A 64 0.15 3.54 3.92
C TRP A 64 0.51 4.81 4.67
N ALA A 65 1.57 4.78 5.47
CA ALA A 65 2.02 5.92 6.26
C ALA A 65 3.21 6.62 5.60
N TYR A 66 3.16 7.96 5.61
CA TYR A 66 4.16 8.85 5.06
C TYR A 66 4.51 9.95 6.09
N GLU A 67 5.75 10.42 6.08
CA GLU A 67 6.22 11.42 7.05
C GLU A 67 5.62 12.81 6.84
N ASN A 68 5.31 13.18 5.59
CA ASN A 68 4.69 14.44 5.20
C ASN A 68 4.21 14.35 3.74
N TYR A 69 3.61 15.43 3.22
CA TYR A 69 3.03 15.45 1.87
C TYR A 69 4.10 15.38 0.76
N ALA A 70 5.26 16.00 0.95
CA ALA A 70 6.36 15.91 0.00
C ALA A 70 6.91 14.47 -0.12
N HIS A 71 6.99 13.75 1.00
CA HIS A 71 7.34 12.33 1.01
C HIS A 71 6.28 11.48 0.29
N PHE A 72 4.99 11.77 0.49
CA PHE A 72 3.90 11.09 -0.21
C PHE A 72 4.03 11.21 -1.73
N GLU A 73 4.18 12.42 -2.26
CA GLU A 73 4.29 12.65 -3.70
C GLU A 73 5.54 11.96 -4.28
N LYS A 74 6.70 12.13 -3.63
CA LYS A 74 7.96 11.50 -4.07
C LYS A 74 7.88 9.98 -4.07
N ALA A 75 7.38 9.39 -2.99
CA ALA A 75 7.30 7.93 -2.87
C ALA A 75 6.27 7.34 -3.83
N ARG A 76 5.14 8.03 -4.05
CA ARG A 76 4.12 7.61 -5.02
C ARG A 76 4.68 7.58 -6.44
N GLU A 77 5.46 8.59 -6.83
CA GLU A 77 6.12 8.61 -8.13
C GLU A 77 7.19 7.52 -8.24
N ALA A 78 8.06 7.40 -7.24
CA ALA A 78 9.11 6.38 -7.22
C ALA A 78 8.56 4.95 -7.34
N VAL A 79 7.47 4.63 -6.62
CA VAL A 79 6.79 3.33 -6.73
C VAL A 79 6.21 3.12 -8.13
N ARG A 80 5.65 4.15 -8.77
CA ARG A 80 5.10 4.06 -10.12
C ARG A 80 6.17 3.87 -11.19
N SER A 81 7.32 4.53 -11.02
CA SER A 81 8.44 4.45 -11.95
C SER A 81 9.30 3.19 -11.75
N ASP A 82 9.13 2.45 -10.65
CA ASP A 82 9.89 1.23 -10.39
C ASP A 82 9.61 0.19 -11.49
N PRO A 83 10.63 -0.35 -12.19
CA PRO A 83 10.43 -1.34 -13.23
C PRO A 83 9.69 -2.60 -12.75
N ARG A 84 9.88 -3.01 -11.48
CA ARG A 84 9.19 -4.16 -10.89
C ARG A 84 7.69 -3.89 -10.75
N TRP A 85 7.31 -2.63 -10.56
CA TRP A 85 5.90 -2.25 -10.47
C TRP A 85 5.18 -2.51 -11.78
N THR A 86 5.73 -2.03 -12.89
CA THR A 86 5.11 -2.17 -14.22
C THR A 86 5.26 -3.56 -14.82
N LYS A 87 6.37 -4.25 -14.56
CA LYS A 87 6.66 -5.57 -15.15
C LYS A 87 6.10 -6.74 -14.33
N ASP A 88 6.19 -6.68 -13.01
CA ASP A 88 5.91 -7.85 -12.16
C ASP A 88 4.58 -7.69 -11.40
N TYR A 89 4.26 -6.48 -10.94
CA TYR A 89 3.05 -6.24 -10.15
C TYR A 89 1.81 -5.98 -11.01
N VAL A 90 1.85 -4.96 -11.88
CA VAL A 90 0.69 -4.52 -12.68
C VAL A 90 0.03 -5.66 -13.46
N PRO A 91 0.76 -6.54 -14.17
CA PRO A 91 0.13 -7.63 -14.93
C PRO A 91 -0.62 -8.65 -14.07
N ARG A 92 -0.27 -8.78 -12.77
CA ARG A 92 -0.89 -9.73 -11.85
C ARG A 92 -2.17 -9.21 -11.19
N VAL A 93 -2.37 -7.90 -11.19
CA VAL A 93 -3.50 -7.24 -10.51
C VAL A 93 -4.42 -6.51 -11.48
N ARG A 94 -4.07 -6.48 -12.76
CA ARG A 94 -4.88 -5.87 -13.83
C ARG A 94 -5.78 -6.97 -14.40
N GLY A 95 -6.94 -7.15 -13.77
CA GLY A 95 -7.99 -8.09 -14.13
C GLY A 95 -9.34 -7.54 -13.71
#